data_AF-A0AAW2IFR6-F1
#
_entry.id   AF-A0AAW2IFR6-F1
#
_cell.length_a   1.000
_cell.length_b   1.000
_cell.length_c   1.000
_cell.angle_alpha   90.00
_cell.angle_beta   90.00
_cell.angle_gamma   90.00
#
_symmetry.space_group_name_H-M   'P 1'
#
loop_
_entity.id
_entity.type
_entity.pdbx_description
1 polymer ?
#
loop_
_entity_poly.entity_id
_entity_poly.type
_entity_poly.pdbx_seq_one_letter_code
_entity_poly.pdbx_strand_id
1 'polypeptide(L)'
;MKFTLGFCLIAAVLVLGELTSAEQICEPESVFKEDCNTCRCSADGTEKACTRIVCVPGAELARERRDTQPCVPGTVFKIECNDCVCSEAGMPICTLKACIDD
;
A
#
# COMPACT_ATOMS: atom_id res chain seq x y z
N MET A 1 -13.79 -11.32 -68.53
CA MET A 1 -13.11 -10.31 -67.69
C MET A 1 -13.75 -10.39 -66.30
N LYS A 2 -13.01 -10.86 -65.29
CA LYS A 2 -13.52 -11.11 -63.92
C LYS A 2 -13.52 -9.79 -63.13
N PHE A 3 -14.69 -9.20 -62.93
CA PHE A 3 -14.92 -8.16 -61.92
C PHE A 3 -15.53 -8.84 -60.69
N THR A 4 -14.69 -9.43 -59.84
CA THR A 4 -15.13 -9.98 -58.57
C THR A 4 -15.43 -8.84 -57.60
N LEU A 5 -16.67 -8.83 -57.10
CA LEU A 5 -17.24 -8.09 -55.97
C LEU A 5 -16.40 -8.26 -54.68
N GLY A 6 -15.16 -7.79 -54.68
CA GLY A 6 -14.19 -8.08 -53.63
C GLY A 6 -13.72 -6.88 -52.82
N PHE A 7 -14.20 -5.67 -53.10
CA PHE A 7 -13.64 -4.44 -52.51
C PHE A 7 -14.53 -3.73 -51.49
N CYS A 8 -15.80 -4.13 -51.34
CA CYS A 8 -16.71 -3.49 -50.38
C CYS A 8 -16.69 -4.15 -48.99
N LEU A 9 -16.34 -5.44 -48.90
CA LEU A 9 -16.26 -6.15 -47.61
C LEU A 9 -14.97 -5.88 -46.85
N ILE A 10 -13.88 -5.53 -47.54
CA ILE A 10 -12.59 -5.24 -46.86
C ILE A 10 -12.66 -3.92 -46.07
N ALA A 11 -13.55 -3.00 -46.47
CA ALA A 11 -13.80 -1.77 -45.72
C ALA A 11 -14.60 -1.99 -44.43
N ALA A 12 -15.39 -3.08 -44.33
CA ALA A 12 -16.14 -3.42 -43.12
C ALA A 12 -15.26 -4.10 -42.05
N VAL A 13 -14.09 -4.62 -42.41
CA VAL A 13 -13.13 -5.19 -41.44
C VAL A 13 -12.38 -4.08 -40.69
N LEU A 14 -12.42 -2.83 -41.17
CA LEU A 14 -11.79 -1.67 -40.52
C LEU A 14 -12.65 -1.01 -39.42
N VAL A 15 -13.88 -1.46 -39.15
CA VAL A 15 -14.81 -0.80 -38.19
C VAL A 15 -15.34 -1.75 -37.11
N LEU A 16 -14.68 -2.89 -36.87
CA LEU A 16 -15.03 -3.76 -35.74
C LEU A 16 -13.90 -3.81 -34.72
N GLY A 17 -13.90 -2.81 -33.85
CA GLY A 17 -13.29 -2.88 -32.54
C GLY A 17 -11.86 -2.34 -32.46
N GLU A 18 -11.73 -1.03 -32.29
CA GLU A 18 -10.71 -0.53 -31.35
C GLU A 18 -11.12 -1.05 -29.97
N LEU A 19 -10.72 -2.28 -29.62
CA LEU A 19 -10.68 -2.75 -28.25
C LEU A 19 -9.56 -1.95 -27.57
N THR A 20 -9.83 -0.69 -27.24
CA THR A 20 -9.04 0.03 -26.24
C THR A 20 -9.37 -0.61 -24.89
N SER A 21 -8.91 -1.85 -24.69
CA SER A 21 -8.79 -2.40 -23.35
C SER A 21 -7.83 -1.46 -22.65
N ALA A 22 -8.34 -0.64 -21.72
CA ALA A 22 -7.48 0.14 -20.85
C ALA A 22 -6.44 -0.82 -20.25
N GLU A 23 -5.17 -0.42 -20.34
CA GLU A 23 -4.07 -1.26 -19.90
C GLU A 23 -4.25 -1.57 -18.41
N GLN A 24 -4.21 -2.86 -18.05
CA GLN A 24 -4.35 -3.26 -16.65
C GLN A 24 -3.10 -2.84 -15.89
N ILE A 25 -3.28 -2.01 -14.85
CA ILE A 25 -2.20 -1.46 -14.02
C ILE A 25 -1.99 -2.27 -12.73
N CYS A 26 -2.95 -3.11 -12.35
CA CYS A 26 -2.89 -4.00 -11.20
C CYS A 26 -3.75 -5.25 -11.40
N GLU A 27 -3.50 -6.30 -10.60
CA GLU A 27 -4.29 -7.52 -10.61
C GLU A 27 -5.72 -7.22 -10.11
N PRO A 28 -6.78 -7.54 -10.88
CA PRO A 28 -8.15 -7.21 -10.50
C PRO A 28 -8.54 -7.68 -9.09
N GLU A 29 -9.26 -6.82 -8.35
CA GLU A 29 -9.69 -7.04 -6.96
C GLU A 29 -8.56 -7.30 -5.94
N SER A 30 -7.29 -7.23 -6.34
CA SER A 30 -6.15 -7.44 -5.45
C SER A 30 -6.02 -6.34 -4.39
N VAL A 31 -5.44 -6.72 -3.25
CA VAL A 31 -5.00 -5.79 -2.20
C VAL A 31 -3.50 -5.91 -2.06
N PHE A 32 -2.80 -4.79 -2.17
CA PHE A 32 -1.35 -4.74 -2.17
C PHE A 32 -0.84 -3.49 -1.46
N LYS A 33 0.48 -3.43 -1.22
CA LYS A 33 1.13 -2.25 -0.66
C LYS A 33 1.90 -1.49 -1.74
N GLU A 34 1.74 -0.17 -1.74
CA GLU A 34 2.65 0.77 -2.40
C GLU A 34 3.22 1.70 -1.34
N ASP A 35 4.54 1.65 -1.19
CA ASP A 35 5.22 2.19 -0.02
C ASP A 35 4.56 1.66 1.28
N CYS A 36 4.16 2.58 2.17
CA CYS A 36 3.45 2.25 3.40
C CYS A 36 1.92 2.20 3.24
N ASN A 37 1.39 2.54 2.06
CA ASN A 37 -0.04 2.63 1.84
C ASN A 37 -0.63 1.31 1.37
N THR A 38 -1.84 1.00 1.85
CA THR A 38 -2.60 -0.16 1.37
C THR A 38 -3.50 0.28 0.24
N CYS A 39 -3.41 -0.43 -0.89
CA CYS A 39 -4.14 -0.16 -2.11
C CYS A 39 -5.09 -1.32 -2.44
N ARG A 40 -6.23 -1.01 -3.04
CA ARG A 40 -7.17 -1.97 -3.64
C ARG A 40 -7.31 -1.69 -5.13
N CYS A 41 -7.16 -2.73 -5.94
CA CYS A 41 -7.36 -2.67 -7.39
C CYS A 41 -8.87 -2.75 -7.73
N SER A 42 -9.29 -2.06 -8.80
CA SER A 42 -10.64 -2.17 -9.36
C SER A 42 -10.88 -3.54 -10.01
N ALA A 43 -12.15 -3.86 -10.27
CA ALA A 43 -12.55 -5.15 -10.84
C ALA A 43 -12.06 -5.38 -12.28
N ASP A 44 -11.77 -4.31 -13.03
CA ASP A 44 -11.23 -4.36 -14.38
C ASP A 44 -9.69 -4.23 -14.42
N GLY A 45 -9.06 -3.93 -13.28
CA GLY A 45 -7.61 -3.80 -13.16
C GLY A 45 -7.04 -2.46 -13.64
N THR A 46 -7.89 -1.47 -13.94
CA THR A 46 -7.49 -0.21 -14.59
C THR A 46 -7.29 0.94 -13.61
N GLU A 47 -7.84 0.82 -12.40
CA GLU A 47 -7.75 1.82 -11.35
C GLU A 47 -7.33 1.18 -10.02
N LYS A 48 -6.77 2.01 -9.13
CA LYS A 48 -6.46 1.62 -7.76
C LYS A 48 -6.79 2.77 -6.80
N ALA A 49 -7.27 2.41 -5.61
CA ALA A 49 -7.48 3.35 -4.52
C ALA A 49 -6.57 2.98 -3.35
N CYS A 50 -5.76 3.93 -2.89
CA CYS A 50 -4.82 3.74 -1.80
C CYS A 50 -5.19 4.58 -0.57
N THR A 51 -4.81 4.11 0.61
CA THR A 51 -4.72 4.97 1.79
C THR A 51 -3.76 6.14 1.52
N ARG A 52 -3.85 7.22 2.33
CA ARG A 52 -3.02 8.42 2.18
C ARG A 52 -2.23 8.71 3.46
N ILE A 53 -1.55 7.68 3.94
CA ILE A 53 -0.62 7.77 5.06
C ILE A 53 0.69 8.36 4.55
N VAL A 54 1.25 9.31 5.30
CA VAL A 54 2.57 9.87 5.02
C VAL A 54 3.61 8.79 5.37
N CYS A 55 4.35 8.34 4.37
CA CYS A 55 5.40 7.34 4.55
C CYS A 55 6.68 8.03 5.02
N VAL A 56 6.99 7.90 6.31
CA VAL A 56 8.23 8.41 6.92
C VAL A 56 9.24 7.26 6.99
N PRO A 57 10.43 7.39 6.37
CA PRO A 57 11.49 6.39 6.48
C PRO A 57 11.82 6.08 7.94
N GLY A 58 11.86 4.80 8.32
CA GLY A 58 12.16 4.36 9.69
C GLY A 58 10.98 4.37 10.67
N ALA A 59 9.81 4.90 10.29
CA ALA A 59 8.62 4.85 11.16
C ALA A 59 8.07 3.42 11.36
N GLU A 60 8.23 2.53 10.36
CA GLU A 60 7.89 1.10 10.53
C GLU A 60 8.79 0.44 11.60
N LEU A 61 10.09 0.78 11.64
CA LEU A 61 11.03 0.30 12.67
C LEU A 61 10.68 0.83 14.07
N ALA A 62 10.19 2.07 14.15
CA ALA A 62 9.79 2.70 15.41
C ALA A 62 8.53 2.08 16.03
N ARG A 63 7.64 1.48 15.21
CA ARG A 63 6.49 0.73 15.73
C ARG A 63 6.91 -0.65 16.24
N GLU A 64 7.81 -1.31 15.52
CA GLU A 64 8.29 -2.65 15.89
C GLU A 64 9.09 -2.66 17.21
N ARG A 65 9.84 -1.60 17.49
CA ARG A 65 10.58 -1.41 18.75
C ARG A 65 9.70 -1.05 19.95
N ARG A 66 8.48 -0.55 19.72
CA ARG A 66 7.57 -0.10 20.79
C ARG A 66 6.66 -1.23 21.28
N ASP A 67 6.35 -2.20 20.42
CA ASP A 67 5.34 -3.23 20.71
C ASP A 67 5.88 -4.58 21.19
N THR A 68 7.19 -4.85 21.15
CA THR A 68 7.64 -6.27 21.17
C THR A 68 8.61 -6.70 22.26
N GLN A 69 8.96 -5.86 23.24
CA GLN A 69 9.82 -6.31 24.35
C GLN A 69 9.07 -6.29 25.69
N PRO A 70 8.75 -7.48 26.25
CA PRO A 70 8.18 -7.59 27.59
C PRO A 70 9.07 -6.88 28.61
N CYS A 71 8.45 -6.08 29.49
CA CYS A 71 9.12 -5.42 30.60
C CYS A 71 8.65 -6.01 31.95
N VAL A 72 9.33 -5.66 33.04
CA VAL A 72 8.95 -6.09 34.39
C VAL A 72 7.88 -5.16 34.94
N PRO A 73 6.68 -5.65 35.33
CA PRO A 73 5.59 -4.81 35.86
C PRO A 73 6.03 -3.82 36.94
N GLY A 74 5.50 -2.60 36.86
CA GLY A 74 5.79 -1.53 37.82
C GLY A 74 7.16 -0.87 37.67
N THR A 75 8.03 -1.36 36.78
CA THR A 75 9.34 -0.72 36.54
C THR A 75 9.21 0.56 35.72
N VAL A 76 10.11 1.50 35.99
CA VAL A 76 10.27 2.75 35.24
C VAL A 76 11.61 2.70 34.52
N PHE A 77 11.61 3.00 33.22
CA PHE A 77 12.80 2.94 32.38
C PHE A 77 12.67 3.93 31.22
N LYS A 78 13.73 4.05 30.42
CA LYS A 78 13.73 4.89 29.22
C LYS A 78 13.88 4.03 27.97
N ILE A 79 13.07 4.33 26.95
CA ILE A 79 13.31 3.89 25.58
C ILE A 79 13.72 5.15 24.82
N GLU A 80 14.99 5.21 24.40
CA GLU A 80 15.60 6.43 23.86
C GLU A 80 15.41 7.61 24.85
N CYS A 81 14.83 8.73 24.41
CA CYS A 81 14.53 9.88 25.27
C CYS A 81 13.19 9.77 26.03
N ASN A 82 12.35 8.79 25.68
CA ASN A 82 11.01 8.65 26.22
C ASN A 82 11.02 7.96 27.59
N ASP A 83 10.30 8.55 28.53
CA ASP A 83 10.02 7.95 29.84
C ASP A 83 8.91 6.91 29.69
N CYS A 84 9.13 5.72 30.26
CA CYS A 84 8.26 4.57 30.18
C CYS A 84 7.96 3.96 31.56
N VAL A 85 6.75 3.44 31.72
CA VAL A 85 6.36 2.57 32.83
C VAL A 85 5.88 1.22 32.30
N CYS A 86 6.25 0.14 32.96
CA CYS A 86 5.75 -1.18 32.61
C CYS A 86 4.37 -1.42 33.25
N SER A 87 3.38 -1.74 32.41
CA SER A 87 2.08 -2.20 32.89
C SER A 87 2.14 -3.60 33.51
N GLU A 88 1.11 -3.97 34.26
CA GLU A 88 0.93 -5.33 34.79
C GLU A 88 0.88 -6.41 33.70
N ALA A 89 0.48 -6.05 32.47
CA ALA A 89 0.48 -6.95 31.32
C ALA A 89 1.87 -7.15 30.69
N GLY A 90 2.94 -6.57 31.28
CA GLY A 90 4.30 -6.62 30.73
C GLY A 90 4.50 -5.73 29.50
N MET A 91 3.58 -4.79 29.26
CA MET A 91 3.64 -3.88 28.11
C MET A 91 4.21 -2.51 28.52
N PRO A 92 5.20 -1.97 27.79
CA PRO A 92 5.73 -0.63 28.01
C PRO A 92 4.70 0.45 27.63
N ILE A 93 4.44 1.39 28.54
CA ILE A 93 3.64 2.58 28.29
C ILE A 93 4.56 3.79 28.36
N CYS A 94 4.82 4.44 27.22
CA CYS A 94 5.84 5.48 27.08
C CYS A 94 5.27 6.83 26.67
N THR A 95 5.99 7.90 27.01
CA THR A 95 5.80 9.25 26.45
C THR A 95 6.06 9.30 24.94
N LEU A 96 5.62 10.38 24.26
CA LEU A 96 5.74 10.58 22.80
C LEU A 96 6.61 11.81 22.46
N LYS A 97 7.82 11.86 23.01
CA LYS A 97 8.83 12.87 22.70
C LYS A 97 9.51 12.52 21.36
N ALA A 98 9.73 13.54 20.54
CA ALA A 98 10.62 13.44 19.39
C ALA A 98 12.07 13.42 19.90
N CYS A 99 12.71 12.26 19.80
CA CYS A 99 14.11 12.12 20.16
C CYS A 99 14.96 12.54 18.95
N ILE A 100 15.85 13.50 19.16
CA ILE A 100 16.89 13.86 18.19
C ILE A 100 18.17 13.25 18.76
N ASP A 101 18.76 12.33 18.02
CA ASP A 101 20.02 11.71 18.40
C ASP A 101 21.16 12.73 18.23
N ASP A 102 21.98 12.92 19.26
CA ASP A 102 23.27 13.64 19.21
C ASP A 102 24.42 12.65 18.99
#